data_AF-A0A6D0DLF2-F1
#
_entry.id   AF-A0A6D0DLF2-F1
#
_cell.length_a   1.000
_cell.length_b   1.000
_cell.length_c   1.000
_cell.angle_alpha   90.00
_cell.angle_beta   90.00
_cell.angle_gamma   90.00
#
_symmetry.space_group_name_H-M   'P 1'
#
loop_
_entity.id
_entity.type
_entity.pdbx_description
1 polymer ?
#
loop_
_entity_poly.entity_id
_entity_poly.type
_entity_poly.pdbx_seq_one_letter_code
_entity_poly.pdbx_strand_id
1 'polypeptide(L)'
;MSYQYSQEAKERISKLGQSEIVNFINEISPTLRRKAFGCLPKVPGFRAGHPTEIKEKQKRLIGYMFQSHPSSEERKAWKSFSLFWQFWAEEKIDKSFSMINNLGLKENSGSIFIRELAKNFPKVARENIERLFIFSGFANDPDVINAFNLFPPAVVLARDIVVDTLPIRLDELEARISLIADNVEKKNNHIKELELKIDAFSERFDNYFNNEKSNLKIINELQSLINSETKQSDIANKSIDELYHFNEKNKQLILSLQEKLDFNALAMNDISEHEKLIKSMANEISELKNALTILCDNKRKNNELDYINELKKLTERIDTLEINTSQASKVSVTNRFTKFHEIAHYENYEYLSSSEDISNRISLNLQAVGLTKNSAETLARLTLATFVSGQIIQFSGSLADIIADAIAIAIGAPRYHIWRVPVGIISDMDSFDFIETIAESSRCLLLKGANLSAFEIYGAAIRDIVVQRQIHPTNYDHLALIATWKQGPATFPDGGMLAELGPVIDTDTLKMRGLSAILPQLKPGCLAKDKWTNIDGLQLDSVDDYVDELRALLDEAGFDGGTLWKRMVHIFYTSLIRVPNGNYIYDLYSVLSFYTLTWAKIKGGPVQKIEDIANRELKNYSAKISS
;
A
#
# COMPACT_ATOMS: atom_id res chain seq x y z
N MET A 1 19.27 63.59 61.87
CA MET A 1 20.48 63.71 62.72
C MET A 1 20.85 62.30 63.21
N SER A 2 21.95 62.08 63.95
CA SER A 2 22.17 60.78 64.61
C SER A 2 21.76 60.85 66.07
N TYR A 3 20.93 59.91 66.53
CA TYR A 3 20.63 59.77 67.95
C TYR A 3 21.93 59.66 68.75
N GLN A 4 22.01 60.44 69.83
CA GLN A 4 23.12 60.37 70.77
C GLN A 4 22.71 59.45 71.93
N TYR A 5 23.64 58.62 72.39
CA TYR A 5 23.45 57.78 73.57
C TYR A 5 24.04 58.50 74.77
N SER A 6 23.20 58.82 75.75
CA SER A 6 23.66 59.31 77.05
C SER A 6 24.52 58.26 77.76
N GLN A 7 25.32 58.67 78.74
CA GLN A 7 26.19 57.74 79.47
C GLN A 7 25.38 56.63 80.16
N GLU A 8 24.21 56.96 80.72
CA GLU A 8 23.27 56.00 81.32
C GLU A 8 22.74 54.98 80.29
N ALA A 9 22.40 55.43 79.07
CA ALA A 9 21.94 54.55 78.01
C ALA A 9 23.04 53.59 77.54
N LYS A 10 24.29 54.06 77.44
CA LYS A 10 25.45 53.21 77.16
C LYS A 10 25.66 52.15 78.24
N GLU A 11 25.54 52.55 79.51
CA GLU A 11 25.66 51.62 80.64
C GLU A 11 24.53 50.59 80.67
N ARG A 12 23.27 50.99 80.40
CA ARG A 12 22.15 50.04 80.24
C ARG A 12 22.46 49.01 79.17
N ILE A 13 22.87 49.45 77.98
CA ILE A 13 23.11 48.56 76.84
C ILE A 13 24.31 47.64 77.08
N SER A 14 25.39 48.13 77.69
CA SER A 14 26.54 47.30 78.05
C SER A 14 26.20 46.20 79.09
N LYS A 15 25.29 46.50 80.05
CA LYS A 15 24.82 45.53 81.06
C LYS A 15 23.99 44.38 80.47
N LEU A 16 23.43 44.52 79.26
CA LEU A 16 22.72 43.43 78.56
C LEU A 16 23.67 42.34 78.03
N GLY A 17 24.97 42.64 77.94
CA GLY A 17 25.97 41.71 77.42
C GLY A 17 26.05 41.67 75.88
N GLN A 18 27.15 41.10 75.38
CA GLN A 18 27.46 41.12 73.95
C GLN A 18 26.49 40.27 73.11
N SER A 19 25.94 39.18 73.68
CA SER A 19 25.00 38.28 73.00
C SER A 19 23.70 38.98 72.61
N GLU A 20 23.10 39.76 73.49
CA GLU A 20 21.84 40.47 73.19
C GLU A 20 22.00 41.57 72.14
N ILE A 21 23.15 42.24 72.13
CA ILE A 21 23.49 43.22 71.08
C ILE A 21 23.68 42.52 69.73
N VAL A 22 24.29 41.32 69.70
CA VAL A 22 24.37 40.49 68.48
C VAL A 22 22.99 40.05 68.00
N ASN A 23 22.13 39.60 68.92
CA ASN A 23 20.76 39.16 68.62
C ASN A 23 19.94 40.31 68.02
N PHE A 24 19.92 41.47 68.66
CA PHE A 24 19.23 42.68 68.18
C PHE A 24 19.69 43.12 66.79
N ILE A 25 21.01 43.14 66.54
CA ILE A 25 21.54 43.46 65.19
C ILE A 25 21.12 42.39 64.16
N ASN A 26 21.05 41.11 64.56
CA ASN A 26 20.69 40.01 63.67
C ASN A 26 19.21 39.94 63.29
N GLU A 27 18.31 40.53 64.09
CA GLU A 27 16.87 40.63 63.79
C GLU A 27 16.54 41.54 62.60
N ILE A 28 17.49 42.40 62.20
CA ILE A 28 17.38 43.34 61.08
C ILE A 28 17.73 42.66 59.75
N SER A 29 17.10 43.02 58.64
CA SER A 29 17.41 42.45 57.33
C SER A 29 18.89 42.62 56.93
N PRO A 30 19.47 41.67 56.17
CA PRO A 30 20.86 41.78 55.71
C PRO A 30 21.15 43.03 54.86
N THR A 31 20.12 43.58 54.20
CA THR A 31 20.22 44.78 53.35
C THR A 31 20.38 46.05 54.17
N LEU A 32 19.60 46.24 55.24
CA LEU A 32 19.75 47.42 56.10
C LEU A 32 21.00 47.33 56.98
N ARG A 33 21.35 46.13 57.47
CA ARG A 33 22.62 45.91 58.19
C ARG A 33 23.85 46.38 57.41
N ARG A 34 23.93 46.05 56.11
CA ARG A 34 25.04 46.49 55.24
C ARG A 34 25.17 48.01 55.16
N LYS A 35 24.06 48.76 55.18
CA LYS A 35 24.07 50.23 55.20
C LYS A 35 24.67 50.75 56.51
N ALA A 36 24.21 50.25 57.66
CA ALA A 36 24.72 50.68 58.98
C ALA A 36 26.21 50.33 59.20
N PHE A 37 26.67 49.17 58.72
CA PHE A 37 28.09 48.79 58.70
C PHE A 37 28.95 49.61 57.72
N GLY A 38 28.34 50.35 56.79
CA GLY A 38 29.04 51.27 55.89
C GLY A 38 29.63 52.50 56.61
N CYS A 39 29.15 52.83 57.81
CA CYS A 39 29.68 53.93 58.62
C CYS A 39 30.95 53.57 59.43
N LEU A 40 31.35 52.29 59.44
CA LEU A 40 32.56 51.82 60.11
C LEU A 40 33.75 51.78 59.14
N PRO A 41 35.01 51.95 59.64
CA PRO A 41 36.20 51.86 58.80
C PRO A 41 36.31 50.50 58.10
N LYS A 42 36.97 50.49 56.93
CA LYS A 42 37.29 49.26 56.18
C LYS A 42 38.18 48.34 57.04
N VAL A 43 37.95 47.04 56.96
CA VAL A 43 38.76 46.05 57.68
C VAL A 43 39.89 45.56 56.75
N PRO A 44 41.18 45.77 57.09
CA PRO A 44 42.29 45.30 56.27
C PRO A 44 42.25 43.78 56.10
N GLY A 45 42.53 43.30 54.88
CA GLY A 45 42.52 41.87 54.53
C GLY A 45 41.15 41.27 54.16
N PHE A 46 40.06 42.04 54.23
CA PHE A 46 38.72 41.56 53.88
C PHE A 46 38.16 42.27 52.64
N ARG A 47 37.44 41.53 51.78
CA ARG A 47 36.74 42.09 50.61
C ARG A 47 35.53 42.90 51.08
N ALA A 48 35.44 44.15 50.64
CA ALA A 48 34.38 45.08 51.04
C ALA A 48 32.97 44.51 50.76
N GLY A 49 32.10 44.53 51.77
CA GLY A 49 30.71 44.05 51.69
C GLY A 49 30.54 42.53 51.79
N HIS A 50 31.62 41.75 51.89
CA HIS A 50 31.56 40.30 52.02
C HIS A 50 31.06 39.87 53.42
N PRO A 51 30.31 38.76 53.59
CA PRO A 51 29.80 38.32 54.90
C PRO A 51 30.87 38.16 55.99
N THR A 52 32.11 37.83 55.62
CA THR A 52 33.24 37.76 56.57
C THR A 52 33.70 39.14 57.03
N GLU A 53 33.72 40.16 56.16
CA GLU A 53 33.98 41.55 56.56
C GLU A 53 32.88 42.05 57.51
N ILE A 54 31.62 41.70 57.25
CA ILE A 54 30.48 42.10 58.06
C ILE A 54 30.55 41.51 59.47
N LYS A 55 30.88 40.21 59.61
CA LYS A 55 31.09 39.58 60.93
C LYS A 55 32.24 40.22 61.69
N GLU A 56 33.36 40.53 61.04
CA GLU A 56 34.50 41.18 61.69
C GLU A 56 34.20 42.66 62.05
N LYS A 57 33.42 43.37 61.22
CA LYS A 57 32.87 44.69 61.57
C LYS A 57 31.93 44.64 62.76
N GLN A 58 31.07 43.62 62.87
CA GLN A 58 30.19 43.42 64.02
C GLN A 58 30.99 43.14 65.31
N LYS A 59 32.01 42.28 65.23
CA LYS A 59 32.93 42.00 66.35
C LYS A 59 33.65 43.27 66.82
N ARG A 60 34.15 44.08 65.87
CA ARG A 60 34.82 45.37 66.17
C ARG A 60 33.85 46.41 66.72
N LEU A 61 32.64 46.54 66.14
CA LEU A 61 31.58 47.44 66.62
C LEU A 61 31.31 47.20 68.11
N ILE A 62 31.05 45.94 68.48
CA ILE A 62 30.80 45.54 69.87
C ILE A 62 32.04 45.77 70.72
N GLY A 63 33.23 45.38 70.23
CA GLY A 63 34.50 45.65 70.92
C GLY A 63 34.70 47.14 71.27
N TYR A 64 34.36 48.07 70.37
CA TYR A 64 34.43 49.51 70.60
C TYR A 64 33.31 50.06 71.52
N MET A 65 32.11 49.46 71.52
CA MET A 65 31.02 49.85 72.43
C MET A 65 31.29 49.50 73.89
N PHE A 66 32.14 48.51 74.16
CA PHE A 66 32.54 48.07 75.50
C PHE A 66 33.88 48.67 75.99
N GLN A 67 34.46 49.66 75.28
CA GLN A 67 35.68 50.34 75.72
C GLN A 67 35.39 51.38 76.82
N SER A 68 36.17 51.32 77.91
CA SER A 68 36.02 52.22 79.07
C SER A 68 36.60 53.63 78.88
N HIS A 69 37.22 53.93 77.74
CA HIS A 69 37.87 55.21 77.46
C HIS A 69 37.35 55.84 76.16
N PRO A 70 37.04 57.15 76.15
CA PRO A 70 36.42 57.80 75.00
C PRO A 70 37.38 57.91 73.81
N SER A 71 37.10 57.16 72.74
CA SER A 71 37.89 57.12 71.51
C SER A 71 37.11 57.64 70.29
N SER A 72 37.81 57.92 69.19
CA SER A 72 37.16 58.29 67.91
C SER A 72 36.33 57.12 67.37
N GLU A 73 36.80 55.91 67.64
CA GLU A 73 36.24 54.62 67.25
C GLU A 73 34.97 54.31 68.04
N GLU A 74 34.98 54.53 69.36
CA GLU A 74 33.82 54.38 70.25
C GLU A 74 32.67 55.32 69.83
N ARG A 75 32.97 56.59 69.52
CA ARG A 75 31.97 57.53 68.99
C ARG A 75 31.37 57.08 67.65
N LYS A 76 32.19 56.52 66.75
CA LYS A 76 31.73 55.95 65.46
C LYS A 76 30.90 54.68 65.67
N ALA A 77 31.24 53.88 66.67
CA ALA A 77 30.50 52.67 67.03
C ALA A 77 29.08 53.00 67.49
N TRP A 78 28.92 53.89 68.48
CA TRP A 78 27.59 54.34 68.93
C TRP A 78 26.77 55.02 67.82
N LYS A 79 27.42 55.77 66.92
CA LYS A 79 26.76 56.34 65.73
C LYS A 79 26.27 55.28 64.75
N SER A 80 27.04 54.21 64.53
CA SER A 80 26.59 53.05 63.73
C SER A 80 25.46 52.29 64.46
N PHE A 81 25.53 52.15 65.78
CA PHE A 81 24.50 51.52 66.60
C PHE A 81 23.14 52.24 66.54
N SER A 82 23.13 53.58 66.53
CA SER A 82 21.87 54.34 66.33
C SER A 82 21.17 54.06 65.00
N LEU A 83 21.93 53.72 63.94
CA LEU A 83 21.35 53.32 62.65
C LEU A 83 20.76 51.91 62.69
N PHE A 84 21.39 50.97 63.39
CA PHE A 84 20.79 49.64 63.62
C PHE A 84 19.48 49.77 64.42
N TRP A 85 19.46 50.59 65.47
CA TRP A 85 18.26 50.84 66.26
C TRP A 85 17.11 51.43 65.42
N GLN A 86 17.40 52.42 64.57
CA GLN A 86 16.40 52.98 63.63
C GLN A 86 15.91 51.93 62.62
N PHE A 87 16.81 51.17 61.98
CA PHE A 87 16.42 50.16 60.99
C PHE A 87 15.63 49.00 61.58
N TRP A 88 15.88 48.63 62.84
CA TRP A 88 15.06 47.65 63.55
C TRP A 88 13.61 48.14 63.70
N ALA A 89 13.42 49.41 64.07
CA ALA A 89 12.09 50.00 64.18
C ALA A 89 11.36 50.09 62.83
N GLU A 90 12.06 50.50 61.76
CA GLU A 90 11.49 50.56 60.39
C GLU A 90 11.01 49.18 59.88
N GLU A 91 11.57 48.08 60.39
CA GLU A 91 11.17 46.70 60.02
C GLU A 91 10.14 46.06 60.96
N LYS A 92 10.10 46.44 62.24
CA LYS A 92 9.25 45.80 63.27
C LYS A 92 8.03 46.62 63.70
N ILE A 93 7.97 47.89 63.32
CA ILE A 93 6.88 48.81 63.63
C ILE A 93 6.20 49.21 62.31
N ASP A 94 6.83 50.10 61.55
CA ASP A 94 6.44 50.46 60.18
C ASP A 94 7.56 51.25 59.50
N LYS A 95 7.62 51.23 58.16
CA LYS A 95 8.61 51.96 57.36
C LYS A 95 8.55 53.48 57.55
N SER A 96 7.41 54.03 57.96
CA SER A 96 7.23 55.46 58.25
C SER A 96 7.84 55.92 59.58
N PHE A 97 8.36 55.01 60.42
CA PHE A 97 9.00 55.33 61.71
C PHE A 97 10.07 56.43 61.60
N SER A 98 10.77 56.51 60.47
CA SER A 98 11.76 57.57 60.18
C SER A 98 11.20 59.00 60.32
N MET A 99 9.89 59.22 60.11
CA MET A 99 9.28 60.56 60.18
C MET A 99 9.25 61.15 61.61
N ILE A 100 9.24 60.33 62.66
CA ILE A 100 9.11 60.81 64.05
C ILE A 100 10.35 61.61 64.50
N ASN A 101 11.52 61.34 63.92
CA ASN A 101 12.79 61.89 64.42
C ASN A 101 13.24 63.24 63.83
N ASN A 102 12.26 64.05 63.42
CA ASN A 102 12.40 65.51 63.29
C ASN A 102 12.17 66.25 64.62
N LEU A 103 11.63 65.59 65.65
CA LEU A 103 11.49 66.15 66.99
C LEU A 103 12.83 66.10 67.72
N GLY A 104 13.38 67.27 68.06
CA GLY A 104 14.64 67.43 68.79
C GLY A 104 14.52 67.05 70.27
N LEU A 105 14.31 65.77 70.55
CA LEU A 105 14.10 65.21 71.88
C LEU A 105 15.41 65.24 72.71
N LYS A 106 15.28 65.62 73.98
CA LYS A 106 16.39 65.62 74.96
C LYS A 106 16.56 64.23 75.56
N GLU A 107 17.70 64.00 76.24
CA GLU A 107 18.08 62.69 76.79
C GLU A 107 17.05 62.11 77.80
N ASN A 108 16.29 62.98 78.47
CA ASN A 108 15.26 62.63 79.47
C ASN A 108 13.82 62.72 78.89
N SER A 109 13.57 62.22 77.67
CA SER A 109 12.25 62.32 77.01
C SER A 109 11.64 60.97 76.56
N GLY A 110 12.11 59.86 77.12
CA GLY A 110 11.70 58.50 76.72
C GLY A 110 10.20 58.20 76.88
N SER A 111 9.58 58.66 77.96
CA SER A 111 8.14 58.49 78.24
C SER A 111 7.26 59.27 77.25
N ILE A 112 7.70 60.44 76.80
CA ILE A 112 7.04 61.25 75.75
C ILE A 112 7.09 60.53 74.41
N PHE A 113 8.27 60.03 74.03
CA PHE A 113 8.49 59.31 72.77
C PHE A 113 7.58 58.07 72.64
N ILE A 114 7.41 57.28 73.71
CA ILE A 114 6.53 56.10 73.69
C ILE A 114 5.05 56.49 73.57
N ARG A 115 4.62 57.57 74.24
CA ARG A 115 3.24 58.09 74.10
C ARG A 115 2.95 58.62 72.70
N GLU A 116 3.95 59.13 71.99
CA GLU A 116 3.82 59.55 70.60
C GLU A 116 3.79 58.35 69.63
N LEU A 117 4.62 57.34 69.86
CA LEU A 117 4.52 56.06 69.13
C LEU A 117 3.14 55.41 69.29
N ALA A 118 2.53 55.46 70.48
CA ALA A 118 1.21 54.89 70.72
C ALA A 118 0.10 55.57 69.91
N LYS A 119 0.23 56.88 69.63
CA LYS A 119 -0.71 57.63 68.78
C LYS A 119 -0.54 57.29 67.30
N ASN A 120 0.71 57.20 66.84
CA ASN A 120 1.01 57.02 65.41
C ASN A 120 0.89 55.54 64.98
N PHE A 121 1.14 54.59 65.88
CA PHE A 121 1.16 53.15 65.60
C PHE A 121 0.40 52.32 66.65
N PRO A 122 -0.93 52.48 66.77
CA PRO A 122 -1.74 51.83 67.83
C PRO A 122 -1.86 50.31 67.69
N LYS A 123 -1.57 49.73 66.51
CA LYS A 123 -1.65 48.28 66.23
C LYS A 123 -0.33 47.52 66.44
N VAL A 124 0.63 48.11 67.16
CA VAL A 124 1.94 47.48 67.41
C VAL A 124 1.92 46.71 68.72
N ALA A 125 2.51 45.51 68.70
CA ALA A 125 2.69 44.69 69.88
C ALA A 125 3.55 45.41 70.93
N ARG A 126 3.07 45.43 72.18
CA ARG A 126 3.79 46.01 73.34
C ARG A 126 5.23 45.51 73.44
N GLU A 127 5.42 44.22 73.22
CA GLU A 127 6.70 43.51 73.30
C GLU A 127 7.73 44.07 72.30
N ASN A 128 7.29 44.57 71.14
CA ASN A 128 8.16 45.22 70.16
C ASN A 128 8.58 46.63 70.61
N ILE A 129 7.70 47.37 71.30
CA ILE A 129 7.99 48.72 71.82
C ILE A 129 8.93 48.64 73.03
N GLU A 130 8.73 47.64 73.90
CA GLU A 130 9.64 47.31 75.00
C GLU A 130 11.03 46.95 74.46
N ARG A 131 11.11 46.05 73.46
CA ARG A 131 12.38 45.67 72.82
C ARG A 131 13.06 46.84 72.11
N LEU A 132 12.29 47.76 71.50
CA LEU A 132 12.84 49.01 70.95
C LEU A 132 13.44 49.88 72.06
N PHE A 133 12.74 50.08 73.17
CA PHE A 133 13.19 50.98 74.23
C PHE A 133 14.47 50.50 74.92
N ILE A 134 14.62 49.19 75.14
CA ILE A 134 15.80 48.58 75.77
C ILE A 134 17.11 49.02 75.09
N PHE A 135 17.14 49.03 73.76
CA PHE A 135 18.31 49.42 72.94
C PHE A 135 18.35 50.90 72.53
N SER A 136 17.45 51.73 73.06
CA SER A 136 17.35 53.16 72.73
C SER A 136 18.43 54.02 73.42
N GLY A 137 18.54 55.29 72.99
CA GLY A 137 19.45 56.28 73.60
C GLY A 137 18.89 57.04 74.81
N PHE A 138 17.64 56.79 75.22
CA PHE A 138 16.97 57.53 76.29
C PHE A 138 17.39 57.07 77.69
N ALA A 139 17.31 57.96 78.69
CA ALA A 139 17.47 57.63 80.11
C ALA A 139 16.36 56.70 80.62
N ASN A 140 16.60 56.02 81.76
CA ASN A 140 15.59 55.19 82.42
C ASN A 140 14.67 56.05 83.30
N ASP A 141 13.48 56.36 82.79
CA ASP A 141 12.42 57.10 83.49
C ASP A 141 11.32 56.13 83.96
N PRO A 142 10.91 56.11 85.25
CA PRO A 142 9.81 55.27 85.73
C PRO A 142 8.50 55.41 84.93
N ASP A 143 8.21 56.58 84.36
CA ASP A 143 6.98 56.82 83.57
C ASP A 143 6.96 56.07 82.23
N VAL A 144 8.09 55.50 81.79
CA VAL A 144 8.18 54.64 80.61
C VAL A 144 7.39 53.34 80.77
N ILE A 145 7.41 52.72 81.95
CA ILE A 145 6.70 51.46 82.21
C ILE A 145 5.19 51.68 82.08
N ASN A 146 4.69 52.81 82.57
CA ASN A 146 3.30 53.21 82.41
C ASN A 146 2.95 53.50 80.93
N ALA A 147 3.89 54.00 80.13
CA ALA A 147 3.68 54.27 78.71
C ALA A 147 3.60 53.00 77.85
N PHE A 148 4.29 51.90 78.20
CA PHE A 148 4.14 50.61 77.48
C PHE A 148 2.72 50.03 77.59
N ASN A 149 2.00 50.31 78.69
CA ASN A 149 0.63 49.84 78.87
C ASN A 149 -0.37 50.39 77.84
N LEU A 150 0.01 51.42 77.06
CA LEU A 150 -0.79 51.96 75.96
C LEU A 150 -0.85 51.02 74.73
N PHE A 151 0.02 50.01 74.65
CA PHE A 151 0.06 49.05 73.55
C PHE A 151 -0.59 47.71 73.92
N PRO A 152 -1.32 47.07 73.00
CA PRO A 152 -1.87 45.73 73.22
C PRO A 152 -0.76 44.65 73.17
N PRO A 153 -0.89 43.55 73.94
CA PRO A 153 -0.01 42.40 73.83
C PRO A 153 -0.14 41.70 72.47
N ALA A 154 0.96 41.12 71.96
CA ALA A 154 0.99 40.43 70.66
C ALA A 154 -0.09 39.37 70.48
N VAL A 155 -0.44 38.64 71.55
CA VAL A 155 -1.46 37.57 71.55
C VAL A 155 -2.86 38.09 71.24
N VAL A 156 -3.19 39.32 71.67
CA VAL A 156 -4.51 39.94 71.44
C VAL A 156 -4.63 40.36 69.98
N LEU A 157 -3.61 41.06 69.46
CA LEU A 157 -3.57 41.45 68.04
C LEU A 157 -3.67 40.24 67.09
N ALA A 158 -2.98 39.14 67.41
CA ALA A 158 -3.04 37.92 66.60
C ALA A 158 -4.44 37.29 66.58
N ARG A 159 -5.17 37.34 67.70
CA ARG A 159 -6.57 36.88 67.77
C ARG A 159 -7.48 37.74 66.90
N ASP A 160 -7.37 39.06 67.01
CA ASP A 160 -8.28 39.98 66.34
C ASP A 160 -8.13 39.88 64.80
N ILE A 161 -6.89 39.75 64.29
CA ILE A 161 -6.61 39.50 62.87
C ILE A 161 -7.26 38.20 62.36
N VAL A 162 -7.28 37.13 63.18
CA VAL A 162 -7.93 35.86 62.82
C VAL A 162 -9.45 36.01 62.80
N VAL A 163 -10.04 36.75 63.74
CA VAL A 163 -11.49 37.01 63.77
C VAL A 163 -11.92 37.84 62.56
N ASP A 164 -11.20 38.91 62.24
CA ASP A 164 -11.51 39.81 61.12
C ASP A 164 -11.41 39.13 59.74
N THR A 165 -10.65 38.03 59.62
CA THR A 165 -10.45 37.31 58.36
C THR A 165 -11.39 36.12 58.13
N LEU A 166 -12.21 35.74 59.12
CA LEU A 166 -13.16 34.63 58.98
C LEU A 166 -14.30 34.89 57.97
N PRO A 167 -14.95 36.08 57.91
CA PRO A 167 -16.05 36.32 56.97
C PRO A 167 -15.63 36.15 55.51
N ILE A 168 -14.48 36.71 55.12
CA ILE A 168 -13.92 36.63 53.76
C ILE A 168 -13.74 35.17 53.33
N ARG A 169 -13.29 34.30 54.25
CA ARG A 169 -13.09 32.87 53.98
C ARG A 169 -14.41 32.09 53.88
N LEU A 170 -15.49 32.58 54.50
CA LEU A 170 -16.82 32.01 54.37
C LEU A 170 -17.42 32.35 53.00
N ASP A 171 -17.32 33.61 52.59
CA ASP A 171 -17.77 34.08 51.27
C ASP A 171 -17.08 33.31 50.12
N GLU A 172 -15.76 33.08 50.24
CA GLU A 172 -14.99 32.25 49.29
C GLU A 172 -15.47 30.79 49.22
N LEU A 173 -15.94 30.22 50.34
CA LEU A 173 -16.45 28.85 50.39
C LEU A 173 -17.85 28.75 49.78
N GLU A 174 -18.73 29.72 50.05
CA GLU A 174 -20.08 29.78 49.49
C GLU A 174 -20.04 29.92 47.96
N ALA A 175 -19.17 30.81 47.45
CA ALA A 175 -18.94 30.94 46.00
C ALA A 175 -18.46 29.64 45.34
N ARG A 176 -17.58 28.86 46.01
CA ARG A 176 -17.13 27.54 45.51
C ARG A 176 -18.24 26.51 45.53
N ILE A 177 -19.09 26.50 46.56
CA ILE A 177 -20.24 25.57 46.66
C ILE A 177 -21.23 25.85 45.52
N SER A 178 -21.56 27.12 45.25
CA SER A 178 -22.44 27.50 44.13
C SER A 178 -21.87 27.03 42.78
N LEU A 179 -20.58 27.26 42.53
CA LEU A 179 -19.93 26.81 41.29
C LEU A 179 -19.93 25.28 41.12
N ILE A 180 -19.84 24.52 42.23
CA ILE A 180 -19.94 23.06 42.19
C ILE A 180 -21.37 22.63 41.86
N ALA A 181 -22.40 23.26 42.45
CA ALA A 181 -23.79 22.97 42.18
C ALA A 181 -24.15 23.13 40.69
N ASP A 182 -23.80 24.27 40.09
CA ASP A 182 -24.01 24.55 38.66
C ASP A 182 -23.37 23.48 37.75
N ASN A 183 -22.17 23.01 38.12
CA ASN A 183 -21.44 22.00 37.35
C ASN A 183 -22.05 20.60 37.51
N VAL A 184 -22.62 20.28 38.68
CA VAL A 184 -23.36 19.02 38.90
C VAL A 184 -24.65 19.03 38.08
N GLU A 185 -25.40 20.13 38.06
CA GLU A 185 -26.63 20.24 37.27
C GLU A 185 -26.36 20.08 35.76
N LYS A 186 -25.34 20.77 35.23
CA LYS A 186 -24.92 20.64 33.82
C LYS A 186 -24.56 19.19 33.45
N LYS A 187 -23.83 18.50 34.32
CA LYS A 187 -23.50 17.07 34.11
C LYS A 187 -24.73 16.17 34.15
N ASN A 188 -25.65 16.41 35.08
CA ASN A 188 -26.90 15.66 35.19
C ASN A 188 -27.77 15.79 33.92
N ASN A 189 -27.86 17.00 33.37
CA ASN A 189 -28.60 17.24 32.13
C ASN A 189 -27.94 16.56 30.92
N HIS A 190 -26.60 16.52 30.86
CA HIS A 190 -25.89 15.79 29.81
C HIS A 190 -26.05 14.26 29.93
N ILE A 191 -26.11 13.70 31.14
CA ILE A 191 -26.39 12.27 31.36
C ILE A 191 -27.77 11.89 30.79
N LYS A 192 -28.81 12.68 31.09
CA LYS A 192 -30.17 12.47 30.54
C LYS A 192 -30.21 12.54 29.01
N GLU A 193 -29.42 13.45 28.41
CA GLU A 193 -29.30 13.55 26.96
C GLU A 193 -28.64 12.30 26.33
N LEU A 194 -27.67 11.69 27.03
CA LEU A 194 -27.03 10.45 26.61
C LEU A 194 -27.96 9.24 26.77
N GLU A 195 -28.73 9.15 27.87
CA GLU A 195 -29.75 8.11 28.09
C GLU A 195 -30.77 8.10 26.94
N LEU A 196 -31.36 9.25 26.60
CA LEU A 196 -32.30 9.38 25.48
C LEU A 196 -31.70 8.96 24.12
N LYS A 197 -30.40 9.17 23.90
CA LYS A 197 -29.70 8.73 22.68
C LYS A 197 -29.44 7.23 22.67
N ILE A 198 -29.20 6.61 23.83
CA ILE A 198 -29.02 5.15 23.97
C ILE A 198 -30.35 4.43 23.71
N ASP A 199 -31.47 4.95 24.22
CA ASP A 199 -32.81 4.41 23.97
C ASP A 199 -33.15 4.46 22.48
N ALA A 200 -32.98 5.65 21.85
CA ALA A 200 -33.22 5.83 20.42
C ALA A 200 -32.26 5.01 19.52
N PHE A 201 -31.06 4.69 20.00
CA PHE A 201 -30.14 3.79 19.30
C PHE A 201 -30.60 2.33 19.40
N SER A 202 -31.08 1.90 20.58
CA SER A 202 -31.59 0.55 20.80
C SER A 202 -32.82 0.27 19.95
N GLU A 203 -33.78 1.20 19.87
CA GLU A 203 -34.96 1.07 19.01
C GLU A 203 -34.57 0.92 17.52
N ARG A 204 -33.56 1.66 17.05
CA ARG A 204 -33.03 1.49 15.69
C ARG A 204 -32.37 0.14 15.49
N PHE A 205 -31.63 -0.35 16.48
CA PHE A 205 -30.96 -1.65 16.42
C PHE A 205 -31.95 -2.81 16.30
N ASP A 206 -33.03 -2.80 17.10
CA ASP A 206 -34.11 -3.78 17.01
C ASP A 206 -34.80 -3.77 15.64
N ASN A 207 -35.00 -2.58 15.05
CA ASN A 207 -35.54 -2.46 13.70
C ASN A 207 -34.60 -3.06 12.63
N TYR A 208 -33.28 -2.85 12.75
CA TYR A 208 -32.30 -3.50 11.87
C TYR A 208 -32.32 -5.02 12.00
N PHE A 209 -32.34 -5.55 13.24
CA PHE A 209 -32.37 -6.99 13.49
C PHE A 209 -33.64 -7.67 12.94
N ASN A 210 -34.80 -7.01 13.07
CA ASN A 210 -36.05 -7.49 12.48
C ASN A 210 -36.01 -7.49 10.93
N ASN A 211 -35.42 -6.46 10.32
CA ASN A 211 -35.23 -6.39 8.87
C ASN A 211 -34.27 -7.48 8.36
N GLU A 212 -33.16 -7.73 9.05
CA GLU A 212 -32.21 -8.81 8.74
C GLU A 212 -32.91 -10.18 8.79
N LYS A 213 -33.69 -10.45 9.83
CA LYS A 213 -34.50 -11.66 9.97
C LYS A 213 -35.54 -11.82 8.86
N SER A 214 -36.09 -10.72 8.33
CA SER A 214 -36.98 -10.74 7.17
C SER A 214 -36.21 -11.05 5.88
N ASN A 215 -35.07 -10.41 5.66
CA ASN A 215 -34.22 -10.63 4.49
C ASN A 215 -33.71 -12.08 4.43
N LEU A 216 -33.32 -12.68 5.56
CA LEU A 216 -32.94 -14.09 5.63
C LEU A 216 -34.05 -15.05 5.18
N LYS A 217 -35.33 -14.75 5.45
CA LYS A 217 -36.45 -15.54 4.91
C LYS A 217 -36.54 -15.43 3.40
N ILE A 218 -36.47 -14.21 2.87
CA ILE A 218 -36.52 -13.94 1.42
C ILE A 218 -35.35 -14.64 0.71
N ILE A 219 -34.14 -14.62 1.27
CA ILE A 219 -32.97 -15.32 0.72
C ILE A 219 -33.22 -16.84 0.67
N ASN A 220 -33.77 -17.44 1.73
CA ASN A 220 -34.11 -18.87 1.74
C ASN A 220 -35.19 -19.24 0.70
N GLU A 221 -36.21 -18.38 0.52
CA GLU A 221 -37.25 -18.56 -0.50
C GLU A 221 -36.67 -18.47 -1.92
N LEU A 222 -35.83 -17.46 -2.19
CA LEU A 222 -35.12 -17.31 -3.47
C LEU A 222 -34.17 -18.48 -3.74
N GLN A 223 -33.46 -18.97 -2.73
CA GLN A 223 -32.59 -20.15 -2.86
C GLN A 223 -33.41 -21.41 -3.19
N SER A 224 -34.60 -21.56 -2.62
CA SER A 224 -35.52 -22.64 -2.99
C SER A 224 -35.99 -22.54 -4.44
N LEU A 225 -36.31 -21.33 -4.93
CA LEU A 225 -36.73 -21.10 -6.32
C LEU A 225 -35.60 -21.37 -7.32
N ILE A 226 -34.39 -20.88 -7.03
CA ILE A 226 -33.18 -21.16 -7.83
C ILE A 226 -32.92 -22.67 -7.90
N ASN A 227 -33.08 -23.40 -6.79
CA ASN A 227 -32.93 -24.86 -6.73
C ASN A 227 -34.02 -25.63 -7.51
N SER A 228 -35.18 -25.03 -7.79
CA SER A 228 -36.17 -25.61 -8.71
C SER A 228 -35.90 -25.28 -10.18
N GLU A 229 -35.48 -24.05 -10.48
CA GLU A 229 -35.15 -23.62 -11.85
C GLU A 229 -33.90 -24.32 -12.40
N THR A 230 -32.85 -24.48 -11.59
CA THR A 230 -31.66 -25.27 -11.96
C THR A 230 -32.01 -26.71 -12.34
N LYS A 231 -32.89 -27.38 -11.57
CA LYS A 231 -33.38 -28.73 -11.91
C LYS A 231 -34.18 -28.77 -13.21
N GLN A 232 -34.96 -27.73 -13.53
CA GLN A 232 -35.64 -27.66 -14.83
C GLN A 232 -34.66 -27.43 -15.98
N SER A 233 -33.67 -26.56 -15.78
CA SER A 233 -32.57 -26.31 -16.73
C SER A 233 -31.77 -27.60 -17.02
N ASP A 234 -31.43 -28.38 -16.00
CA ASP A 234 -30.74 -29.67 -16.15
C ASP A 234 -31.55 -30.68 -16.99
N ILE A 235 -32.88 -30.70 -16.84
CA ILE A 235 -33.78 -31.55 -17.64
C ILE A 235 -33.84 -31.05 -19.09
N ALA A 236 -33.91 -29.73 -19.29
CA ALA A 236 -33.89 -29.13 -20.62
C ALA A 236 -32.57 -29.39 -21.35
N ASN A 237 -31.43 -29.22 -20.68
CA ASN A 237 -30.09 -29.47 -21.23
C ASN A 237 -29.92 -30.94 -21.66
N LYS A 238 -30.32 -31.91 -20.82
CA LYS A 238 -30.33 -33.33 -21.20
C LYS A 238 -31.17 -33.60 -22.45
N SER A 239 -32.33 -32.95 -22.57
CA SER A 239 -33.20 -33.07 -23.74
C SER A 239 -32.55 -32.47 -25.00
N ILE A 240 -31.77 -31.38 -24.85
CA ILE A 240 -31.00 -30.76 -25.93
C ILE A 240 -29.83 -31.67 -26.36
N ASP A 241 -29.11 -32.28 -25.41
CA ASP A 241 -28.02 -33.21 -25.68
C ASP A 241 -28.51 -34.46 -26.43
N GLU A 242 -29.66 -35.03 -26.02
CA GLU A 242 -30.31 -36.14 -26.72
C GLU A 242 -30.68 -35.78 -28.16
N LEU A 243 -31.25 -34.58 -28.38
CA LEU A 243 -31.56 -34.06 -29.72
C LEU A 243 -30.31 -33.81 -30.57
N TYR A 244 -29.23 -33.28 -29.96
CA TYR A 244 -27.97 -33.06 -30.65
C TYR A 244 -27.32 -34.38 -31.09
N HIS A 245 -27.30 -35.37 -30.21
CA HIS A 245 -26.74 -36.69 -30.53
C HIS A 245 -27.58 -37.42 -31.59
N PHE A 246 -28.91 -37.29 -31.55
CA PHE A 246 -29.81 -37.76 -32.60
C PHE A 246 -29.53 -37.07 -33.95
N ASN A 247 -29.31 -35.75 -33.95
CA ASN A 247 -28.99 -35.00 -35.15
C ASN A 247 -27.65 -35.40 -35.78
N GLU A 248 -26.57 -35.53 -35.00
CA GLU A 248 -25.28 -36.00 -35.51
C GLU A 248 -25.36 -37.45 -36.03
N LYS A 249 -26.13 -38.33 -35.37
CA LYS A 249 -26.39 -39.68 -35.88
C LYS A 249 -27.11 -39.66 -37.23
N ASN A 250 -28.11 -38.80 -37.40
CA ASN A 250 -28.81 -38.63 -38.69
C ASN A 250 -27.89 -38.05 -39.77
N LYS A 251 -27.04 -37.09 -39.42
CA LYS A 251 -26.04 -36.51 -40.33
C LYS A 251 -25.01 -37.54 -40.80
N GLN A 252 -24.52 -38.41 -39.89
CA GLN A 252 -23.67 -39.55 -40.25
C GLN A 252 -24.38 -40.54 -41.19
N LEU A 253 -25.67 -40.83 -40.94
CA LEU A 253 -26.48 -41.67 -41.84
C LEU A 253 -26.68 -41.03 -43.22
N ILE A 254 -26.93 -39.72 -43.28
CA ILE A 254 -27.05 -38.96 -44.54
C ILE A 254 -25.73 -39.00 -45.32
N LEU A 255 -24.59 -38.75 -44.66
CA LEU A 255 -23.27 -38.83 -45.29
C LEU A 255 -22.97 -40.24 -45.80
N SER A 256 -23.25 -41.29 -45.02
CA SER A 256 -23.06 -42.68 -45.47
C SER A 256 -23.99 -43.07 -46.64
N LEU A 257 -25.20 -42.49 -46.70
CA LEU A 257 -26.10 -42.65 -47.84
C LEU A 257 -25.61 -41.89 -49.08
N GLN A 258 -25.06 -40.68 -48.91
CA GLN A 258 -24.44 -39.92 -50.00
C GLN A 258 -23.21 -40.65 -50.55
N GLU A 259 -22.29 -41.10 -49.70
CA GLU A 259 -21.12 -41.90 -50.11
C GLU A 259 -21.53 -43.16 -50.90
N LYS A 260 -22.60 -43.86 -50.47
CA LYS A 260 -23.14 -45.01 -51.21
C LYS A 260 -23.79 -44.62 -52.54
N LEU A 261 -24.44 -43.46 -52.61
CA LEU A 261 -25.10 -42.97 -53.82
C LEU A 261 -24.06 -42.51 -54.85
N ASP A 262 -23.02 -41.79 -54.41
CA ASP A 262 -21.88 -41.39 -55.23
C ASP A 262 -21.08 -42.61 -55.71
N PHE A 263 -20.83 -43.60 -54.83
CA PHE A 263 -20.22 -44.87 -55.21
C PHE A 263 -21.04 -45.61 -56.27
N ASN A 264 -22.37 -45.69 -56.10
CA ASN A 264 -23.25 -46.32 -57.08
C ASN A 264 -23.30 -45.53 -58.41
N ALA A 265 -23.20 -44.20 -58.37
CA ALA A 265 -23.14 -43.37 -59.57
C ALA A 265 -21.82 -43.57 -60.34
N LEU A 266 -20.69 -43.68 -59.63
CA LEU A 266 -19.40 -44.04 -60.21
C LEU A 266 -19.44 -45.47 -60.80
N ALA A 267 -19.94 -46.45 -60.05
CA ALA A 267 -20.08 -47.82 -60.54
C ALA A 267 -21.01 -47.94 -61.77
N MET A 268 -22.05 -47.09 -61.88
CA MET A 268 -22.90 -47.02 -63.08
C MET A 268 -22.17 -46.41 -64.29
N ASN A 269 -21.29 -45.43 -64.07
CA ASN A 269 -20.43 -44.92 -65.14
C ASN A 269 -19.41 -45.97 -65.59
N ASP A 270 -18.80 -46.71 -64.65
CA ASP A 270 -17.89 -47.82 -64.97
C ASP A 270 -18.61 -48.95 -65.74
N ILE A 271 -19.84 -49.31 -65.35
CA ILE A 271 -20.67 -50.26 -66.09
C ILE A 271 -20.99 -49.75 -67.51
N SER A 272 -21.24 -48.45 -67.68
CA SER A 272 -21.47 -47.83 -68.99
C SER A 272 -20.23 -47.88 -69.90
N GLU A 273 -19.03 -47.62 -69.37
CA GLU A 273 -17.77 -47.80 -70.11
C GLU A 273 -17.49 -49.28 -70.41
N HIS A 274 -17.76 -50.19 -69.47
CA HIS A 274 -17.70 -51.63 -69.73
C HIS A 274 -18.71 -52.09 -70.79
N GLU A 275 -19.91 -51.51 -70.86
CA GLU A 275 -20.90 -51.81 -71.91
C GLU A 275 -20.38 -51.39 -73.30
N LYS A 276 -19.70 -50.23 -73.40
CA LYS A 276 -19.03 -49.79 -74.64
C LYS A 276 -17.90 -50.72 -75.03
N LEU A 277 -17.06 -51.14 -74.08
CA LEU A 277 -15.97 -52.10 -74.30
C LEU A 277 -16.51 -53.46 -74.78
N ILE A 278 -17.56 -53.99 -74.13
CA ILE A 278 -18.22 -55.24 -74.53
C ILE A 278 -18.81 -55.13 -75.94
N LYS A 279 -19.41 -53.97 -76.29
CA LYS A 279 -19.88 -53.70 -77.66
C LYS A 279 -18.73 -53.67 -78.69
N SER A 280 -17.57 -53.11 -78.35
CA SER A 280 -16.38 -53.15 -79.22
C SER A 280 -15.90 -54.59 -79.41
N MET A 281 -15.69 -55.33 -78.32
CA MET A 281 -15.28 -56.73 -78.36
C MET A 281 -16.27 -57.61 -79.15
N ALA A 282 -17.58 -57.37 -79.03
CA ALA A 282 -18.59 -58.11 -79.78
C ALA A 282 -18.51 -57.85 -81.30
N ASN A 283 -18.23 -56.61 -81.71
CA ASN A 283 -17.99 -56.27 -83.11
C ASN A 283 -16.68 -56.92 -83.61
N GLU A 284 -15.60 -56.83 -82.84
CA GLU A 284 -14.29 -57.43 -83.16
C GLU A 284 -14.37 -58.96 -83.29
N ILE A 285 -15.11 -59.63 -82.40
CA ILE A 285 -15.38 -61.09 -82.49
C ILE A 285 -16.20 -61.41 -83.75
N SER A 286 -17.15 -60.55 -84.15
CA SER A 286 -17.92 -60.70 -85.39
C SER A 286 -17.02 -60.56 -86.63
N GLU A 287 -16.10 -59.59 -86.64
CA GLU A 287 -15.11 -59.42 -87.70
C GLU A 287 -14.12 -60.59 -87.78
N LEU A 288 -13.58 -61.05 -86.64
CA LEU A 288 -12.71 -62.23 -86.56
C LEU A 288 -13.43 -63.49 -87.05
N LYS A 289 -14.70 -63.68 -86.71
CA LYS A 289 -15.53 -64.78 -87.21
C LYS A 289 -15.70 -64.72 -88.73
N ASN A 290 -15.96 -63.53 -89.29
CA ASN A 290 -16.09 -63.31 -90.72
C ASN A 290 -14.76 -63.62 -91.45
N ALA A 291 -13.63 -63.13 -90.93
CA ALA A 291 -12.30 -63.44 -91.44
C ALA A 291 -12.01 -64.95 -91.41
N LEU A 292 -12.36 -65.65 -90.32
CA LEU A 292 -12.20 -67.09 -90.19
C LEU A 292 -13.04 -67.88 -91.21
N THR A 293 -14.27 -67.46 -91.51
CA THR A 293 -15.08 -68.07 -92.59
C THR A 293 -14.45 -67.89 -93.97
N ILE A 294 -13.92 -66.71 -94.30
CA ILE A 294 -13.21 -66.45 -95.56
C ILE A 294 -11.97 -67.36 -95.67
N LEU A 295 -11.23 -67.52 -94.57
CA LEU A 295 -10.07 -68.41 -94.47
C LEU A 295 -10.44 -69.88 -94.71
N CYS A 296 -11.56 -70.34 -94.16
CA CYS A 296 -12.10 -71.69 -94.37
C CYS A 296 -12.54 -71.94 -95.82
N ASP A 297 -13.18 -70.96 -96.47
CA ASP A 297 -13.63 -71.08 -97.85
C ASP A 297 -12.49 -71.01 -98.86
N ASN A 298 -11.43 -70.23 -98.59
CA ASN A 298 -10.23 -70.21 -99.42
C ASN A 298 -9.43 -71.52 -99.31
N LYS A 299 -9.38 -72.13 -98.11
CA LYS A 299 -8.78 -73.46 -97.92
C LYS A 299 -9.48 -74.55 -98.75
N ARG A 300 -10.79 -74.45 -98.98
CA ARG A 300 -11.55 -75.35 -99.85
C ARG A 300 -11.26 -75.16 -101.35
N LYS A 301 -10.63 -74.05 -101.75
CA LYS A 301 -10.37 -73.68 -103.15
C LYS A 301 -8.92 -73.91 -103.60
N ASN A 302 -8.03 -74.42 -102.74
CA ASN A 302 -6.61 -74.67 -103.01
C ASN A 302 -5.78 -73.44 -103.46
N ASN A 303 -6.18 -72.22 -103.08
CA ASN A 303 -5.33 -71.02 -103.24
C ASN A 303 -4.38 -70.87 -102.04
N GLU A 304 -3.17 -71.44 -102.11
CA GLU A 304 -2.18 -71.35 -101.02
C GLU A 304 -1.71 -69.92 -100.72
N LEU A 305 -1.57 -69.07 -101.75
CA LEU A 305 -1.01 -67.72 -101.59
C LEU A 305 -1.93 -66.76 -100.81
N ASP A 306 -3.25 -66.82 -101.06
CA ASP A 306 -4.25 -66.03 -100.33
C ASP A 306 -4.38 -66.51 -98.87
N TYR A 307 -4.27 -67.82 -98.64
CA TYR A 307 -4.38 -68.42 -97.31
C TYR A 307 -3.31 -67.92 -96.33
N ILE A 308 -2.07 -67.76 -96.81
CA ILE A 308 -0.93 -67.29 -95.99
C ILE A 308 -1.06 -65.80 -95.64
N ASN A 309 -1.51 -64.96 -96.58
CA ASN A 309 -1.69 -63.52 -96.34
C ASN A 309 -2.77 -63.22 -95.29
N GLU A 310 -3.91 -63.93 -95.33
CA GLU A 310 -4.99 -63.72 -94.35
C GLU A 310 -4.62 -64.25 -92.95
N LEU A 311 -3.85 -65.34 -92.85
CA LEU A 311 -3.29 -65.79 -91.56
C LEU A 311 -2.38 -64.75 -90.91
N LYS A 312 -1.56 -64.06 -91.71
CA LYS A 312 -0.65 -63.03 -91.17
C LYS A 312 -1.42 -61.84 -90.60
N LYS A 313 -2.43 -61.33 -91.33
CA LYS A 313 -3.32 -60.25 -90.84
C LYS A 313 -4.04 -60.62 -89.55
N LEU A 314 -4.47 -61.88 -89.40
CA LEU A 314 -5.15 -62.36 -88.20
C LEU A 314 -4.23 -62.31 -86.97
N THR A 315 -2.95 -62.67 -87.15
CA THR A 315 -1.96 -62.70 -86.06
C THR A 315 -1.61 -61.28 -85.59
N GLU A 316 -1.29 -60.37 -86.51
CA GLU A 316 -1.00 -58.95 -86.21
C GLU A 316 -2.17 -58.25 -85.49
N ARG A 317 -3.42 -58.70 -85.72
CA ARG A 317 -4.63 -58.20 -85.04
C ARG A 317 -4.77 -58.71 -83.61
N ILE A 318 -4.30 -59.92 -83.30
CA ILE A 318 -4.36 -60.49 -81.94
C ILE A 318 -3.35 -59.77 -81.04
N ASP A 319 -2.13 -59.55 -81.53
CA ASP A 319 -1.06 -58.87 -80.76
C ASP A 319 -1.47 -57.43 -80.34
N THR A 320 -2.25 -56.73 -81.16
CA THR A 320 -2.73 -55.36 -80.84
C THR A 320 -3.83 -55.31 -79.79
N LEU A 321 -4.54 -56.42 -79.53
CA LEU A 321 -5.58 -56.50 -78.50
C LEU A 321 -5.02 -56.78 -77.10
N GLU A 322 -3.89 -57.49 -77.02
CA GLU A 322 -3.26 -57.87 -75.75
C GLU A 322 -2.62 -56.67 -75.02
N ILE A 323 -2.14 -55.67 -75.77
CA ILE A 323 -1.51 -54.46 -75.22
C ILE A 323 -2.52 -53.56 -74.48
N ASN A 324 -3.74 -53.42 -75.01
CA ASN A 324 -4.73 -52.44 -74.51
C ASN A 324 -5.35 -52.83 -73.16
N THR A 325 -5.34 -54.11 -72.78
CA THR A 325 -5.94 -54.60 -71.53
C THR A 325 -5.08 -54.32 -70.29
N SER A 326 -3.81 -53.91 -70.45
CA SER A 326 -2.83 -53.85 -69.36
C SER A 326 -2.75 -52.52 -68.59
N GLN A 327 -3.46 -51.45 -69.00
CA GLN A 327 -3.20 -50.08 -68.52
C GLN A 327 -4.20 -49.52 -67.48
N ALA A 328 -5.32 -50.20 -67.18
CA ALA A 328 -6.48 -49.57 -66.53
C ALA A 328 -6.47 -49.48 -64.97
N SER A 329 -5.35 -49.71 -64.27
CA SER A 329 -5.43 -50.31 -62.90
C SER A 329 -4.92 -49.51 -61.67
N LYS A 330 -4.57 -48.20 -61.71
CA LYS A 330 -3.93 -47.52 -60.54
C LYS A 330 -4.22 -46.01 -60.35
N VAL A 331 -5.01 -45.62 -59.31
CA VAL A 331 -5.12 -44.25 -58.73
C VAL A 331 -5.49 -44.30 -57.22
N SER A 332 -4.99 -43.40 -56.35
CA SER A 332 -5.51 -43.18 -54.96
C SER A 332 -5.11 -41.82 -54.31
N VAL A 333 -5.50 -41.54 -53.05
CA VAL A 333 -5.74 -40.20 -52.43
C VAL A 333 -5.50 -40.12 -50.89
N THR A 334 -5.17 -38.92 -50.34
CA THR A 334 -4.95 -38.55 -48.90
C THR A 334 -5.22 -37.03 -48.67
N ASN A 335 -5.52 -36.42 -47.49
CA ASN A 335 -5.73 -36.87 -46.09
C ASN A 335 -6.79 -35.99 -45.30
N ARG A 336 -6.54 -35.52 -44.05
CA ARG A 336 -7.51 -34.83 -43.12
C ARG A 336 -6.92 -33.63 -42.30
N PHE A 337 -7.78 -32.87 -41.59
CA PHE A 337 -7.55 -31.58 -40.88
C PHE A 337 -7.30 -31.65 -39.35
N THR A 338 -6.73 -30.60 -38.72
CA THR A 338 -6.34 -30.47 -37.28
C THR A 338 -7.03 -29.32 -36.50
N LYS A 339 -7.02 -29.36 -35.15
CA LYS A 339 -7.71 -28.41 -34.23
C LYS A 339 -6.97 -27.10 -33.93
N PHE A 340 -5.67 -27.14 -33.64
CA PHE A 340 -4.86 -25.95 -33.36
C PHE A 340 -4.53 -25.22 -34.66
N HIS A 341 -4.63 -23.89 -34.67
CA HIS A 341 -4.30 -23.13 -35.88
C HIS A 341 -2.81 -22.74 -35.87
N GLU A 342 -2.01 -23.48 -36.64
CA GLU A 342 -0.63 -23.12 -36.95
C GLU A 342 -0.60 -21.84 -37.80
N ILE A 343 0.22 -20.87 -37.40
CA ILE A 343 0.61 -19.74 -38.24
C ILE A 343 2.11 -19.82 -38.45
N ALA A 344 2.50 -19.99 -39.71
CA ALA A 344 3.88 -20.15 -40.14
C ALA A 344 4.34 -18.95 -40.98
N HIS A 345 5.48 -18.39 -40.60
CA HIS A 345 6.20 -17.33 -41.30
C HIS A 345 7.43 -17.93 -41.97
N TYR A 346 7.30 -18.28 -43.25
CA TYR A 346 8.36 -18.93 -44.02
C TYR A 346 9.46 -17.95 -44.49
N GLU A 347 9.16 -16.66 -44.59
CA GLU A 347 10.07 -15.60 -45.07
C GLU A 347 9.87 -14.28 -44.30
N ASN A 348 10.86 -13.37 -44.37
CA ASN A 348 10.81 -11.98 -43.89
C ASN A 348 10.56 -11.76 -42.38
N TYR A 349 11.11 -12.62 -41.51
CA TYR A 349 11.20 -12.36 -40.06
C TYR A 349 12.64 -12.09 -39.60
N GLU A 350 12.77 -11.41 -38.46
CA GLU A 350 14.05 -10.96 -37.91
C GLU A 350 14.42 -11.74 -36.64
N TYR A 351 15.68 -12.13 -36.50
CA TYR A 351 16.19 -12.81 -35.30
C TYR A 351 16.54 -11.77 -34.22
N LEU A 352 15.92 -11.92 -33.05
CA LEU A 352 16.01 -10.99 -31.94
C LEU A 352 16.87 -11.62 -30.83
N SER A 353 17.99 -10.98 -30.49
CA SER A 353 18.97 -11.52 -29.53
C SER A 353 19.08 -10.70 -28.24
N SER A 354 18.81 -9.39 -28.30
CA SER A 354 18.85 -8.50 -27.14
C SER A 354 17.46 -8.12 -26.61
N SER A 355 17.40 -7.70 -25.34
CA SER A 355 16.19 -7.20 -24.70
C SER A 355 15.66 -5.93 -25.36
N GLU A 356 16.56 -5.10 -25.90
CA GLU A 356 16.20 -3.88 -26.62
C GLU A 356 15.57 -4.19 -27.98
N ASP A 357 16.13 -5.10 -28.76
CA ASP A 357 15.56 -5.52 -30.06
C ASP A 357 14.15 -6.10 -29.90
N ILE A 358 13.96 -6.94 -28.87
CA ILE A 358 12.68 -7.58 -28.59
C ILE A 358 11.65 -6.56 -28.12
N SER A 359 12.00 -5.70 -27.16
CA SER A 359 11.11 -4.64 -26.68
C SER A 359 10.73 -3.68 -27.81
N ASN A 360 11.69 -3.29 -28.66
CA ASN A 360 11.44 -2.48 -29.84
C ASN A 360 10.54 -3.19 -30.86
N ARG A 361 10.72 -4.49 -31.12
CA ARG A 361 9.86 -5.26 -32.04
C ARG A 361 8.42 -5.33 -31.54
N ILE A 362 8.22 -5.63 -30.26
CA ILE A 362 6.91 -5.66 -29.63
C ILE A 362 6.27 -4.26 -29.67
N SER A 363 7.01 -3.21 -29.28
CA SER A 363 6.53 -1.82 -29.33
C SER A 363 6.14 -1.38 -30.74
N LEU A 364 6.89 -1.74 -31.78
CA LEU A 364 6.55 -1.42 -33.16
C LEU A 364 5.25 -2.11 -33.62
N ASN A 365 5.04 -3.37 -33.25
CA ASN A 365 3.80 -4.08 -33.59
C ASN A 365 2.60 -3.58 -32.77
N LEU A 366 2.80 -3.19 -31.52
CA LEU A 366 1.77 -2.51 -30.71
C LEU A 366 1.40 -1.14 -31.29
N GLN A 367 2.36 -0.40 -31.82
CA GLN A 367 2.12 0.84 -32.57
C GLN A 367 1.40 0.60 -33.91
N ALA A 368 1.61 -0.56 -34.55
CA ALA A 368 0.88 -0.99 -35.75
C ALA A 368 -0.60 -1.31 -35.50
N VAL A 369 -0.98 -1.73 -34.28
CA VAL A 369 -2.39 -1.86 -33.86
C VAL A 369 -2.95 -0.61 -33.19
N GLY A 370 -2.21 0.51 -33.25
CA GLY A 370 -2.72 1.82 -32.88
C GLY A 370 -2.36 2.33 -31.49
N LEU A 371 -1.49 1.68 -30.72
CA LEU A 371 -1.04 2.25 -29.44
C LEU A 371 -0.17 3.51 -29.64
N THR A 372 -0.29 4.46 -28.71
CA THR A 372 0.70 5.55 -28.58
C THR A 372 2.08 4.99 -28.24
N LYS A 373 3.15 5.65 -28.68
CA LYS A 373 4.54 5.19 -28.49
C LYS A 373 4.83 4.80 -27.03
N ASN A 374 4.56 5.69 -26.08
CA ASN A 374 4.83 5.44 -24.65
C ASN A 374 4.03 4.24 -24.10
N SER A 375 2.77 4.05 -24.53
CA SER A 375 1.96 2.91 -24.08
C SER A 375 2.46 1.60 -24.69
N ALA A 376 2.91 1.64 -25.95
CA ALA A 376 3.51 0.50 -26.64
C ALA A 376 4.85 0.09 -26.02
N GLU A 377 5.70 1.05 -25.65
CA GLU A 377 6.97 0.80 -24.94
C GLU A 377 6.75 0.25 -23.52
N THR A 378 5.80 0.80 -22.78
CA THR A 378 5.44 0.31 -21.43
C THR A 378 4.92 -1.13 -21.50
N LEU A 379 3.99 -1.40 -22.43
CA LEU A 379 3.46 -2.75 -22.62
C LEU A 379 4.52 -3.73 -23.15
N ALA A 380 5.42 -3.29 -24.02
CA ALA A 380 6.55 -4.10 -24.48
C ALA A 380 7.47 -4.51 -23.32
N ARG A 381 7.76 -3.60 -22.37
CA ARG A 381 8.56 -3.91 -21.16
C ARG A 381 7.87 -4.95 -20.30
N LEU A 382 6.57 -4.80 -20.01
CA LEU A 382 5.78 -5.77 -19.25
C LEU A 382 5.71 -7.14 -19.95
N THR A 383 5.54 -7.15 -21.28
CA THR A 383 5.51 -8.36 -22.10
C THR A 383 6.83 -9.12 -22.02
N LEU A 384 7.96 -8.43 -22.23
CA LEU A 384 9.28 -9.04 -22.15
C LEU A 384 9.57 -9.57 -20.73
N ALA A 385 9.26 -8.80 -19.69
CA ALA A 385 9.42 -9.24 -18.30
C ALA A 385 8.58 -10.50 -17.99
N THR A 386 7.39 -10.63 -18.56
CA THR A 386 6.53 -11.82 -18.41
C THR A 386 7.15 -13.05 -19.06
N PHE A 387 7.73 -12.91 -20.26
CA PHE A 387 8.39 -14.03 -20.93
C PHE A 387 9.72 -14.42 -20.26
N VAL A 388 10.52 -13.45 -19.80
CA VAL A 388 11.76 -13.70 -19.03
C VAL A 388 11.48 -14.40 -17.70
N SER A 389 10.35 -14.10 -17.04
CA SER A 389 9.89 -14.80 -15.83
C SER A 389 9.16 -16.13 -16.11
N GLY A 390 9.03 -16.54 -17.38
CA GLY A 390 8.42 -17.81 -17.77
C GLY A 390 6.89 -17.89 -17.61
N GLN A 391 6.23 -16.75 -17.43
CA GLN A 391 4.80 -16.63 -17.08
C GLN A 391 3.90 -16.37 -18.30
N ILE A 392 2.58 -16.31 -18.09
CA ILE A 392 1.59 -16.00 -19.14
C ILE A 392 1.26 -14.50 -19.11
N ILE A 393 1.42 -13.78 -20.22
CA ILE A 393 0.86 -12.43 -20.32
C ILE A 393 -0.60 -12.49 -20.77
N GLN A 394 -1.47 -11.74 -20.11
CA GLN A 394 -2.91 -11.85 -20.28
C GLN A 394 -3.53 -10.50 -20.60
N PHE A 395 -4.54 -10.51 -21.47
CA PHE A 395 -5.23 -9.30 -21.92
C PHE A 395 -6.74 -9.38 -21.73
N SER A 396 -7.34 -8.36 -21.13
CA SER A 396 -8.79 -8.16 -21.06
C SER A 396 -9.18 -6.88 -21.80
N GLY A 397 -10.48 -6.65 -22.01
CA GLY A 397 -10.99 -5.44 -22.69
C GLY A 397 -11.17 -5.61 -24.20
N SER A 398 -11.58 -4.54 -24.86
CA SER A 398 -12.10 -4.54 -26.23
C SER A 398 -11.08 -4.90 -27.32
N LEU A 399 -9.78 -4.67 -27.08
CA LEU A 399 -8.70 -4.88 -28.06
C LEU A 399 -7.77 -6.06 -27.72
N ALA A 400 -8.12 -6.86 -26.71
CA ALA A 400 -7.29 -7.96 -26.20
C ALA A 400 -6.74 -8.90 -27.29
N ASP A 401 -7.60 -9.40 -28.18
CA ASP A 401 -7.19 -10.30 -29.28
C ASP A 401 -6.23 -9.64 -30.27
N ILE A 402 -6.43 -8.35 -30.57
CA ILE A 402 -5.66 -7.61 -31.57
C ILE A 402 -4.26 -7.30 -31.03
N ILE A 403 -4.17 -6.90 -29.76
CA ILE A 403 -2.90 -6.68 -29.07
C ILE A 403 -2.14 -8.00 -28.90
N ALA A 404 -2.83 -9.07 -28.52
CA ALA A 404 -2.23 -10.39 -28.39
C ALA A 404 -1.72 -10.96 -29.72
N ASP A 405 -2.45 -10.76 -30.83
CA ASP A 405 -1.97 -11.11 -32.18
C ASP A 405 -0.71 -10.31 -32.56
N ALA A 406 -0.68 -9.01 -32.29
CA ALA A 406 0.47 -8.16 -32.60
C ALA A 406 1.74 -8.59 -31.86
N ILE A 407 1.60 -8.99 -30.59
CA ILE A 407 2.69 -9.55 -29.77
C ILE A 407 3.07 -10.95 -30.29
N ALA A 408 2.11 -11.83 -30.55
CA ALA A 408 2.38 -13.17 -31.08
C ALA A 408 3.15 -13.11 -32.41
N ILE A 409 2.82 -12.18 -33.30
CA ILE A 409 3.58 -11.94 -34.54
C ILE A 409 4.99 -11.40 -34.23
N ALA A 410 5.13 -10.50 -33.23
CA ALA A 410 6.42 -9.87 -32.90
C ALA A 410 7.52 -10.86 -32.47
N ILE A 411 7.15 -12.03 -31.93
CA ILE A 411 8.07 -12.99 -31.31
C ILE A 411 7.86 -14.46 -31.72
N GLY A 412 6.75 -14.79 -32.38
CA GLY A 412 6.30 -16.15 -32.66
C GLY A 412 6.78 -16.73 -33.99
N ALA A 413 7.60 -16.03 -34.78
CA ALA A 413 8.22 -16.64 -35.95
C ALA A 413 9.28 -17.68 -35.54
N PRO A 414 9.55 -18.73 -36.33
CA PRO A 414 8.93 -19.05 -37.62
C PRO A 414 7.52 -19.66 -37.50
N ARG A 415 7.14 -20.20 -36.34
CA ARG A 415 5.86 -20.90 -36.11
C ARG A 415 5.31 -20.62 -34.73
N TYR A 416 4.05 -20.20 -34.68
CA TYR A 416 3.25 -20.11 -33.46
C TYR A 416 1.85 -20.67 -33.67
N HIS A 417 1.17 -20.98 -32.57
CA HIS A 417 -0.13 -21.64 -32.61
C HIS A 417 -1.18 -20.81 -31.87
N ILE A 418 -2.36 -20.69 -32.48
CA ILE A 418 -3.53 -20.08 -31.86
C ILE A 418 -4.53 -21.16 -31.47
N TRP A 419 -4.91 -21.18 -30.21
CA TRP A 419 -6.08 -21.91 -29.73
C TRP A 419 -7.21 -20.91 -29.49
N ARG A 420 -8.29 -21.01 -30.27
CA ARG A 420 -9.57 -20.37 -29.92
C ARG A 420 -10.28 -21.31 -28.96
N VAL A 421 -10.38 -20.93 -27.69
CA VAL A 421 -10.91 -21.77 -26.62
C VAL A 421 -12.45 -21.82 -26.74
N PRO A 422 -13.08 -22.97 -27.07
CA PRO A 422 -14.53 -23.09 -27.05
C PRO A 422 -15.09 -23.00 -25.62
N VAL A 423 -16.39 -22.75 -25.53
CA VAL A 423 -17.15 -22.81 -24.26
C VAL A 423 -17.38 -24.27 -23.87
N GLY A 424 -17.24 -24.59 -22.58
CA GLY A 424 -17.62 -25.90 -22.02
C GLY A 424 -16.60 -27.03 -22.21
N ILE A 425 -15.30 -26.74 -22.26
CA ILE A 425 -14.27 -27.79 -22.27
C ILE A 425 -14.20 -28.46 -20.90
N ILE A 426 -14.31 -29.80 -20.88
CA ILE A 426 -14.34 -30.63 -19.67
C ILE A 426 -13.12 -31.56 -19.51
N SER A 427 -12.06 -31.37 -20.31
CA SER A 427 -10.86 -32.19 -20.28
C SER A 427 -9.62 -31.42 -20.76
N ASP A 428 -8.47 -31.79 -20.23
CA ASP A 428 -7.12 -31.33 -20.56
C ASP A 428 -6.51 -31.96 -21.82
N MET A 429 -7.12 -33.00 -22.39
CA MET A 429 -6.57 -33.81 -23.50
C MET A 429 -6.06 -32.97 -24.69
N ASP A 430 -6.79 -31.92 -25.09
CA ASP A 430 -6.36 -31.03 -26.19
C ASP A 430 -5.11 -30.20 -25.81
N SER A 431 -4.97 -29.81 -24.54
CA SER A 431 -3.77 -29.10 -24.07
C SER A 431 -2.58 -30.04 -23.89
N PHE A 432 -2.83 -31.27 -23.44
CA PHE A 432 -1.83 -32.32 -23.27
C PHE A 432 -1.24 -32.73 -24.62
N ASP A 433 -2.10 -33.02 -25.61
CA ASP A 433 -1.70 -33.31 -27.00
C ASP A 433 -0.82 -32.20 -27.59
N PHE A 434 -1.19 -30.92 -27.36
CA PHE A 434 -0.36 -29.79 -27.78
C PHE A 434 1.03 -29.76 -27.11
N ILE A 435 1.14 -30.10 -25.82
CA ILE A 435 2.42 -30.14 -25.10
C ILE A 435 3.31 -31.32 -25.53
N GLU A 436 2.73 -32.49 -25.81
CA GLU A 436 3.49 -33.64 -26.29
C GLU A 436 3.91 -33.54 -27.77
N THR A 437 3.06 -32.96 -28.64
CA THR A 437 3.26 -33.05 -30.10
C THR A 437 3.68 -31.75 -30.79
N ILE A 438 3.33 -30.58 -30.26
CA ILE A 438 3.48 -29.29 -30.97
C ILE A 438 4.43 -28.33 -30.24
N ALA A 439 4.39 -28.29 -28.90
CA ALA A 439 5.02 -27.25 -28.08
C ALA A 439 6.54 -27.10 -28.26
N GLU A 440 7.27 -28.19 -28.54
CA GLU A 440 8.71 -28.12 -28.86
C GLU A 440 8.98 -27.31 -30.14
N SER A 441 8.12 -27.47 -31.16
CA SER A 441 8.24 -26.77 -32.45
C SER A 441 7.66 -25.34 -32.46
N SER A 442 6.86 -24.99 -31.46
CA SER A 442 6.15 -23.71 -31.38
C SER A 442 6.92 -22.67 -30.59
N ARG A 443 7.08 -21.45 -31.12
CA ARG A 443 7.71 -20.34 -30.38
C ARG A 443 6.72 -19.56 -29.51
N CYS A 444 5.42 -19.59 -29.83
CA CYS A 444 4.37 -18.95 -29.03
C CYS A 444 3.07 -19.78 -29.06
N LEU A 445 2.34 -19.79 -27.93
CA LEU A 445 0.96 -20.27 -27.84
C LEU A 445 0.07 -19.09 -27.43
N LEU A 446 -0.95 -18.81 -28.26
CA LEU A 446 -1.94 -17.78 -28.02
C LEU A 446 -3.32 -18.40 -27.73
N LEU A 447 -3.76 -18.28 -26.48
CA LEU A 447 -5.09 -18.72 -26.01
C LEU A 447 -6.11 -17.58 -26.15
N LYS A 448 -6.95 -17.63 -27.19
CA LYS A 448 -8.02 -16.63 -27.39
C LYS A 448 -9.28 -17.02 -26.64
N GLY A 449 -9.71 -16.14 -25.73
CA GLY A 449 -10.88 -16.36 -24.87
C GLY A 449 -10.67 -17.44 -23.81
N ALA A 450 -9.52 -17.43 -23.14
CA ALA A 450 -9.10 -18.46 -22.20
C ALA A 450 -10.07 -18.66 -21.01
N ASN A 451 -10.90 -17.65 -20.68
CA ASN A 451 -11.94 -17.74 -19.66
C ASN A 451 -13.33 -18.13 -20.20
N LEU A 452 -13.45 -18.64 -21.44
CA LEU A 452 -14.69 -19.24 -21.97
C LEU A 452 -14.94 -20.66 -21.41
N SER A 453 -13.90 -21.28 -20.86
CA SER A 453 -13.94 -22.57 -20.17
C SER A 453 -13.13 -22.49 -18.87
N ALA A 454 -13.35 -23.41 -17.93
CA ALA A 454 -12.59 -23.46 -16.68
C ALA A 454 -11.13 -23.85 -16.95
N PHE A 455 -10.21 -22.90 -16.83
CA PHE A 455 -8.80 -23.11 -17.14
C PHE A 455 -8.14 -24.17 -16.24
N GLU A 456 -8.65 -24.34 -15.02
CA GLU A 456 -8.27 -25.38 -14.06
C GLU A 456 -8.52 -26.81 -14.61
N ILE A 457 -9.45 -26.96 -15.54
CA ILE A 457 -9.79 -28.25 -16.16
C ILE A 457 -9.02 -28.42 -17.47
N TYR A 458 -9.20 -27.52 -18.43
CA TYR A 458 -8.64 -27.73 -19.77
C TYR A 458 -7.18 -27.29 -19.91
N GLY A 459 -6.72 -26.37 -19.05
CA GLY A 459 -5.41 -25.72 -19.13
C GLY A 459 -4.34 -26.33 -18.23
N ALA A 460 -4.62 -27.48 -17.59
CA ALA A 460 -3.74 -28.10 -16.60
C ALA A 460 -2.30 -28.30 -17.11
N ALA A 461 -2.10 -28.86 -18.31
CA ALA A 461 -0.76 -29.05 -18.89
C ALA A 461 -0.01 -27.73 -19.14
N ILE A 462 -0.73 -26.66 -19.51
CA ILE A 462 -0.16 -25.32 -19.73
C ILE A 462 0.22 -24.68 -18.38
N ARG A 463 -0.64 -24.84 -17.37
CA ARG A 463 -0.37 -24.39 -15.99
C ARG A 463 0.88 -25.05 -15.44
N ASP A 464 1.03 -26.36 -15.61
CA ASP A 464 2.16 -27.10 -15.07
C ASP A 464 3.49 -26.63 -15.66
N ILE A 465 3.54 -26.25 -16.94
CA ILE A 465 4.75 -25.63 -17.53
C ILE A 465 5.10 -24.32 -16.84
N VAL A 466 4.12 -23.42 -16.64
CA VAL A 466 4.35 -22.13 -15.95
C VAL A 466 4.87 -22.36 -14.53
N VAL A 467 4.24 -23.27 -13.79
CA VAL A 467 4.61 -23.61 -12.40
C VAL A 467 6.00 -24.24 -12.36
N GLN A 468 6.32 -25.19 -13.24
CA GLN A 468 7.62 -25.84 -13.31
C GLN A 468 8.74 -24.82 -13.57
N ARG A 469 8.56 -23.90 -14.52
CA ARG A 469 9.51 -22.81 -14.83
C ARG A 469 9.87 -21.93 -13.63
N GLN A 470 8.96 -21.76 -12.66
CA GLN A 470 9.26 -20.99 -11.44
C GLN A 470 10.23 -21.71 -10.51
N ILE A 471 10.38 -23.03 -10.65
CA ILE A 471 11.14 -23.89 -9.73
C ILE A 471 12.44 -24.39 -10.40
N HIS A 472 12.37 -24.86 -11.65
CA HIS A 472 13.50 -25.43 -12.39
C HIS A 472 13.40 -25.08 -13.89
N PRO A 473 14.53 -25.09 -14.64
CA PRO A 473 14.52 -24.96 -16.10
C PRO A 473 13.72 -26.08 -16.77
N THR A 474 13.01 -25.78 -17.84
CA THR A 474 12.20 -26.76 -18.59
C THR A 474 12.67 -26.91 -20.04
N ASN A 475 12.17 -27.94 -20.74
CA ASN A 475 12.34 -28.10 -22.19
C ASN A 475 11.50 -27.10 -23.00
N TYR A 476 10.59 -26.37 -22.34
CA TYR A 476 9.67 -25.42 -22.96
C TYR A 476 10.08 -23.96 -22.71
N ASP A 477 11.30 -23.69 -22.23
CA ASP A 477 11.77 -22.35 -21.85
C ASP A 477 11.86 -21.35 -23.03
N HIS A 478 11.65 -21.81 -24.28
CA HIS A 478 11.47 -20.96 -25.47
C HIS A 478 10.02 -20.51 -25.70
N LEU A 479 9.02 -21.26 -25.22
CA LEU A 479 7.62 -21.09 -25.60
C LEU A 479 7.01 -19.87 -24.87
N ALA A 480 6.76 -18.79 -25.60
CA ALA A 480 5.98 -17.67 -25.07
C ALA A 480 4.50 -18.06 -24.90
N LEU A 481 3.88 -17.60 -23.82
CA LEU A 481 2.48 -17.89 -23.49
C LEU A 481 1.69 -16.59 -23.41
N ILE A 482 0.62 -16.49 -24.20
CA ILE A 482 -0.25 -15.31 -24.27
C ILE A 482 -1.71 -15.77 -24.12
N ALA A 483 -2.50 -15.08 -23.31
CA ALA A 483 -3.92 -15.34 -23.14
C ALA A 483 -4.76 -14.08 -23.37
N THR A 484 -5.98 -14.24 -23.88
CA THR A 484 -6.98 -13.16 -23.90
C THR A 484 -8.25 -13.60 -23.20
N TRP A 485 -8.86 -12.68 -22.48
CA TRP A 485 -10.11 -12.90 -21.77
C TRP A 485 -11.26 -12.28 -22.57
N LYS A 486 -12.42 -12.92 -22.53
CA LYS A 486 -13.69 -12.35 -22.98
C LYS A 486 -14.49 -11.87 -21.79
N GLN A 487 -15.39 -10.93 -22.04
CA GLN A 487 -16.43 -10.51 -21.10
C GLN A 487 -17.78 -10.95 -21.67
N GLY A 488 -18.63 -11.55 -20.83
CA GLY A 488 -19.99 -11.94 -21.19
C GLY A 488 -20.62 -12.89 -20.18
N PRO A 489 -21.91 -13.27 -20.38
CA PRO A 489 -22.60 -14.19 -19.47
C PRO A 489 -22.08 -15.63 -19.53
N ALA A 490 -21.35 -16.00 -20.59
CA ALA A 490 -20.78 -17.33 -20.80
C ALA A 490 -19.29 -17.43 -20.44
N THR A 491 -18.74 -16.43 -19.75
CA THR A 491 -17.30 -16.38 -19.38
C THR A 491 -17.12 -16.51 -17.87
N PHE A 492 -16.09 -17.23 -17.45
CA PHE A 492 -15.66 -17.25 -16.06
C PHE A 492 -15.17 -15.85 -15.66
N PRO A 493 -15.75 -15.24 -14.61
CA PRO A 493 -15.41 -13.87 -14.21
C PRO A 493 -13.96 -13.80 -13.75
N ASP A 494 -13.29 -12.72 -14.14
CA ASP A 494 -11.89 -12.42 -13.81
C ASP A 494 -10.89 -13.59 -14.05
N GLY A 495 -11.20 -14.52 -14.97
CA GLY A 495 -10.27 -15.58 -15.40
C GLY A 495 -9.97 -16.71 -14.40
N GLY A 496 -10.43 -16.63 -13.14
CA GLY A 496 -10.20 -17.68 -12.14
C GLY A 496 -8.71 -17.90 -11.81
N MET A 497 -8.27 -19.15 -11.67
CA MET A 497 -6.87 -19.48 -11.36
C MET A 497 -5.90 -19.14 -12.50
N LEU A 498 -6.39 -18.87 -13.72
CA LEU A 498 -5.52 -18.41 -14.82
C LEU A 498 -4.82 -17.09 -14.45
N ALA A 499 -5.50 -16.19 -13.74
CA ALA A 499 -4.95 -14.92 -13.27
C ALA A 499 -3.85 -15.07 -12.21
N GLU A 500 -3.69 -16.26 -11.61
CA GLU A 500 -2.53 -16.53 -10.75
C GLU A 500 -1.24 -16.50 -11.59
N LEU A 501 -1.29 -16.95 -12.84
CA LEU A 501 -0.13 -17.36 -13.65
C LEU A 501 0.61 -16.23 -14.41
N GLY A 502 0.25 -14.97 -14.18
CA GLY A 502 0.92 -13.82 -14.78
C GLY A 502 0.08 -12.53 -14.77
N PRO A 503 0.66 -11.41 -15.20
CA PRO A 503 -0.01 -10.12 -15.21
C PRO A 503 -1.16 -10.07 -16.23
N VAL A 504 -2.23 -9.37 -15.86
CA VAL A 504 -3.44 -9.16 -16.65
C VAL A 504 -3.60 -7.68 -16.95
N ILE A 505 -3.58 -7.34 -18.24
CA ILE A 505 -3.58 -5.96 -18.72
C ILE A 505 -4.89 -5.67 -19.43
N ASP A 506 -5.66 -4.72 -18.89
CA ASP A 506 -6.87 -4.24 -19.52
C ASP A 506 -6.54 -3.28 -20.67
N THR A 507 -6.83 -3.71 -21.90
CA THR A 507 -6.53 -2.95 -23.11
C THR A 507 -7.30 -1.64 -23.18
N ASP A 508 -8.44 -1.54 -22.49
CA ASP A 508 -9.27 -0.33 -22.51
C ASP A 508 -8.67 0.81 -21.65
N THR A 509 -7.65 0.50 -20.84
CA THR A 509 -6.84 1.49 -20.10
C THR A 509 -5.68 2.08 -20.91
N LEU A 510 -5.36 1.51 -22.08
CA LEU A 510 -4.19 1.86 -22.87
C LEU A 510 -4.45 3.06 -23.80
N LYS A 511 -3.50 4.00 -23.89
CA LYS A 511 -3.68 5.20 -24.72
C LYS A 511 -3.46 4.89 -26.20
N MET A 512 -4.56 4.96 -26.96
CA MET A 512 -4.58 4.77 -28.41
C MET A 512 -4.24 6.05 -29.18
N ARG A 513 -3.79 5.89 -30.42
CA ARG A 513 -3.65 6.95 -31.43
C ARG A 513 -5.04 7.42 -31.88
N GLY A 514 -5.13 8.63 -32.41
CA GLY A 514 -6.37 9.14 -32.99
C GLY A 514 -6.83 8.31 -34.21
N LEU A 515 -8.14 8.26 -34.44
CA LEU A 515 -8.79 7.42 -35.47
C LEU A 515 -8.27 7.63 -36.91
N SER A 516 -7.68 8.79 -37.19
CA SER A 516 -7.12 9.15 -38.50
C SER A 516 -5.63 8.83 -38.67
N ALA A 517 -5.00 8.16 -37.70
CA ALA A 517 -3.57 7.87 -37.73
C ALA A 517 -3.22 6.76 -38.74
N ILE A 518 -2.23 7.00 -39.60
CA ILE A 518 -1.67 5.97 -40.47
C ILE A 518 -0.92 4.96 -39.59
N LEU A 519 -1.32 3.70 -39.69
CA LEU A 519 -0.75 2.59 -38.93
C LEU A 519 0.39 1.92 -39.73
N PRO A 520 1.57 1.66 -39.13
CA PRO A 520 2.62 0.88 -39.78
C PRO A 520 2.20 -0.59 -39.93
N GLN A 521 2.90 -1.34 -40.78
CA GLN A 521 2.69 -2.79 -40.91
C GLN A 521 3.29 -3.56 -39.74
N LEU A 522 2.62 -4.65 -39.35
CA LEU A 522 3.14 -5.64 -38.40
C LEU A 522 4.39 -6.32 -38.98
N LYS A 523 5.43 -6.48 -38.16
CA LYS A 523 6.69 -7.12 -38.53
C LYS A 523 6.89 -8.41 -37.72
N PRO A 524 7.06 -9.57 -38.36
CA PRO A 524 7.33 -10.80 -37.63
C PRO A 524 8.75 -10.80 -37.05
N GLY A 525 8.91 -11.46 -35.91
CA GLY A 525 10.20 -11.62 -35.24
C GLY A 525 10.30 -12.99 -34.55
N CYS A 526 11.55 -13.44 -34.35
CA CYS A 526 11.90 -14.75 -33.84
C CYS A 526 12.92 -14.59 -32.70
N LEU A 527 12.70 -15.24 -31.56
CA LEU A 527 13.70 -15.31 -30.50
C LEU A 527 14.93 -16.09 -30.99
N ALA A 528 16.10 -15.46 -30.99
CA ALA A 528 17.35 -16.07 -31.47
C ALA A 528 17.99 -17.05 -30.45
N LYS A 529 17.57 -16.99 -29.19
CA LYS A 529 18.03 -17.83 -28.08
C LYS A 529 17.01 -18.93 -27.82
N ASP A 530 17.44 -20.08 -27.31
CA ASP A 530 16.50 -21.16 -26.93
C ASP A 530 15.80 -20.93 -25.59
N LYS A 531 16.13 -19.87 -24.85
CA LYS A 531 15.50 -19.52 -23.56
C LYS A 531 15.35 -18.01 -23.39
N TRP A 532 14.20 -17.56 -22.91
CA TRP A 532 13.94 -16.14 -22.59
C TRP A 532 14.89 -15.59 -21.50
N THR A 533 15.37 -16.43 -20.59
CA THR A 533 16.36 -16.03 -19.56
C THR A 533 17.75 -15.71 -20.11
N ASN A 534 18.05 -16.10 -21.36
CA ASN A 534 19.39 -16.03 -21.95
C ASN A 534 19.54 -14.88 -22.97
N ILE A 535 18.61 -13.92 -22.93
CA ILE A 535 18.58 -12.73 -23.78
C ILE A 535 19.66 -11.74 -23.34
N ASP A 536 20.35 -11.15 -24.30
CA ASP A 536 21.44 -10.21 -24.03
C ASP A 536 20.88 -8.83 -23.60
N GLY A 537 21.55 -8.14 -22.67
CA GLY A 537 21.18 -6.77 -22.26
C GLY A 537 20.27 -6.63 -21.03
N LEU A 538 19.93 -7.74 -20.35
CA LEU A 538 19.30 -7.68 -19.02
C LEU A 538 20.28 -7.12 -17.97
N GLN A 539 19.80 -6.22 -17.10
CA GLN A 539 20.61 -5.61 -16.05
C GLN A 539 20.91 -6.60 -14.90
N LEU A 540 22.03 -6.40 -14.21
CA LEU A 540 22.58 -7.33 -13.20
C LEU A 540 22.57 -6.81 -11.76
N ASP A 541 22.09 -5.58 -11.54
CA ASP A 541 22.20 -4.90 -10.25
C ASP A 541 21.37 -5.56 -9.13
N SER A 542 21.73 -5.29 -7.88
CA SER A 542 21.17 -5.94 -6.68
C SER A 542 19.68 -5.62 -6.49
N VAL A 543 18.82 -6.62 -6.69
CA VAL A 543 17.35 -6.46 -6.71
C VAL A 543 16.70 -6.70 -5.33
N ASP A 544 17.47 -7.13 -4.33
CA ASP A 544 16.92 -7.66 -3.08
C ASP A 544 16.17 -6.59 -2.25
N ASP A 545 16.72 -5.38 -2.12
CA ASP A 545 16.10 -4.26 -1.36
C ASP A 545 14.69 -3.91 -1.87
N TYR A 546 14.47 -4.02 -3.19
CA TYR A 546 13.23 -3.68 -3.87
C TYR A 546 12.12 -4.73 -3.67
N VAL A 547 12.50 -5.99 -3.49
CA VAL A 547 11.57 -7.10 -3.29
C VAL A 547 10.95 -7.05 -1.89
N ASP A 548 11.73 -6.64 -0.89
CA ASP A 548 11.25 -6.52 0.47
C ASP A 548 10.29 -5.33 0.65
N GLU A 549 10.43 -4.25 -0.13
CA GLU A 549 9.44 -3.17 -0.21
C GLU A 549 8.08 -3.68 -0.73
N LEU A 550 8.07 -4.43 -1.84
CA LEU A 550 6.83 -5.04 -2.34
C LEU A 550 6.19 -5.95 -1.28
N ARG A 551 6.97 -6.77 -0.57
CA ARG A 551 6.43 -7.62 0.51
C ARG A 551 5.79 -6.78 1.61
N ALA A 552 6.47 -5.74 2.09
CA ALA A 552 5.97 -4.86 3.14
C ALA A 552 4.66 -4.15 2.75
N LEU A 553 4.52 -3.71 1.49
CA LEU A 553 3.29 -3.08 0.98
C LEU A 553 2.11 -4.07 0.87
N LEU A 554 2.37 -5.34 0.53
CA LEU A 554 1.33 -6.38 0.53
C LEU A 554 0.89 -6.76 1.94
N ASP A 555 1.84 -6.80 2.89
CA ASP A 555 1.55 -7.01 4.32
C ASP A 555 0.78 -5.80 4.91
N GLU A 556 1.09 -4.56 4.49
CA GLU A 556 0.31 -3.34 4.84
C GLU A 556 -1.15 -3.42 4.32
N ALA A 557 -1.33 -3.87 3.07
CA ALA A 557 -2.66 -4.10 2.51
C ALA A 557 -3.43 -5.20 3.26
N GLY A 558 -2.72 -6.15 3.87
CA GLY A 558 -3.27 -7.37 4.44
C GLY A 558 -3.61 -8.41 3.36
N PHE A 559 -2.81 -8.48 2.28
CA PHE A 559 -3.06 -9.40 1.16
C PHE A 559 -2.12 -10.61 1.16
N ASP A 560 -2.68 -11.80 1.31
CA ASP A 560 -1.96 -13.05 1.03
C ASP A 560 -2.46 -13.71 -0.26
N GLY A 561 -1.68 -13.56 -1.34
CA GLY A 561 -1.95 -14.24 -2.61
C GLY A 561 -1.61 -15.74 -2.61
N GLY A 562 -0.98 -16.27 -1.56
CA GLY A 562 -0.51 -17.65 -1.48
C GLY A 562 0.92 -17.87 -1.98
N THR A 563 1.51 -19.03 -1.68
CA THR A 563 2.95 -19.30 -1.88
C THR A 563 3.39 -19.30 -3.35
N LEU A 564 2.59 -19.88 -4.24
CA LEU A 564 2.89 -19.95 -5.67
C LEU A 564 2.84 -18.56 -6.30
N TRP A 565 1.74 -17.82 -6.11
CA TRP A 565 1.63 -16.42 -6.52
C TRP A 565 2.75 -15.53 -5.95
N LYS A 566 3.06 -15.62 -4.64
CA LYS A 566 4.16 -14.84 -4.02
C LYS A 566 5.51 -15.09 -4.69
N ARG A 567 5.78 -16.33 -5.14
CA ARG A 567 6.99 -16.67 -5.91
C ARG A 567 6.95 -16.08 -7.32
N MET A 568 5.82 -16.18 -8.02
CA MET A 568 5.66 -15.67 -9.38
C MET A 568 5.74 -14.15 -9.45
N VAL A 569 5.04 -13.42 -8.56
CA VAL A 569 5.09 -11.95 -8.54
C VAL A 569 6.49 -11.43 -8.23
N HIS A 570 7.24 -12.12 -7.36
CA HIS A 570 8.65 -11.82 -7.07
C HIS A 570 9.54 -12.02 -8.31
N ILE A 571 9.47 -13.18 -8.97
CA ILE A 571 10.27 -13.46 -10.18
C ILE A 571 9.91 -12.50 -11.31
N PHE A 572 8.62 -12.18 -11.49
CA PHE A 572 8.15 -11.21 -12.46
C PHE A 572 8.70 -9.80 -12.16
N TYR A 573 8.58 -9.33 -10.92
CA TYR A 573 9.06 -8.00 -10.53
C TYR A 573 10.57 -7.86 -10.67
N THR A 574 11.33 -8.87 -10.22
CA THR A 574 12.77 -8.95 -10.44
C THR A 574 13.12 -8.95 -11.93
N SER A 575 12.38 -9.68 -12.76
CA SER A 575 12.58 -9.67 -14.21
C SER A 575 12.28 -8.31 -14.82
N LEU A 576 11.22 -7.64 -14.37
CA LEU A 576 10.78 -6.33 -14.84
C LEU A 576 11.80 -5.23 -14.54
N ILE A 577 12.38 -5.21 -13.34
CA ILE A 577 13.47 -4.29 -12.95
C ILE A 577 14.70 -4.51 -13.84
N ARG A 578 14.99 -5.76 -14.24
CA ARG A 578 16.14 -6.09 -15.11
C ARG A 578 15.96 -5.71 -16.57
N VAL A 579 14.75 -5.41 -17.05
CA VAL A 579 14.55 -4.94 -18.43
C VAL A 579 14.97 -3.47 -18.54
N PRO A 580 15.84 -3.10 -19.51
CA PRO A 580 16.30 -1.73 -19.68
C PRO A 580 15.16 -0.70 -19.84
N ASN A 581 15.49 0.56 -19.55
CA ASN A 581 14.54 1.68 -19.52
C ASN A 581 13.38 1.47 -18.51
N GLY A 582 13.64 0.69 -17.46
CA GLY A 582 12.82 0.57 -16.26
C GLY A 582 12.72 1.88 -15.48
N ASN A 583 11.69 1.97 -14.63
CA ASN A 583 11.63 2.97 -13.56
C ASN A 583 10.93 2.28 -12.40
N TYR A 584 11.70 2.02 -11.35
CA TYR A 584 11.31 1.27 -10.15
C TYR A 584 9.87 1.49 -9.68
N ILE A 585 9.39 2.73 -9.71
CA ILE A 585 8.07 3.10 -9.16
C ILE A 585 6.94 2.91 -10.17
N TYR A 586 7.22 3.07 -11.47
CA TYR A 586 6.29 2.59 -12.51
C TYR A 586 6.27 1.06 -12.57
N ASP A 587 7.38 0.38 -12.28
CA ASP A 587 7.46 -1.08 -12.19
C ASP A 587 6.66 -1.59 -10.98
N LEU A 588 6.82 -0.99 -9.80
CA LEU A 588 6.01 -1.26 -8.60
C LEU A 588 4.52 -1.04 -8.87
N TYR A 589 4.17 0.13 -9.41
CA TYR A 589 2.79 0.46 -9.80
C TYR A 589 2.20 -0.57 -10.77
N SER A 590 2.99 -1.03 -11.74
CA SER A 590 2.55 -2.02 -12.74
C SER A 590 2.32 -3.40 -12.11
N VAL A 591 3.19 -3.84 -11.19
CA VAL A 591 3.00 -5.07 -10.42
C VAL A 591 1.74 -5.01 -9.56
N LEU A 592 1.53 -3.90 -8.86
CA LEU A 592 0.34 -3.72 -8.02
C LEU A 592 -0.94 -3.68 -8.87
N SER A 593 -0.94 -2.92 -9.97
CA SER A 593 -2.13 -2.65 -10.79
C SER A 593 -2.53 -3.81 -11.72
N PHE A 594 -1.57 -4.43 -12.42
CA PHE A 594 -1.86 -5.45 -13.45
C PHE A 594 -1.77 -6.88 -12.92
N TYR A 595 -1.06 -7.11 -11.81
CA TYR A 595 -0.87 -8.46 -11.27
C TYR A 595 -1.60 -8.64 -9.92
N THR A 596 -1.25 -7.82 -8.93
CA THR A 596 -1.76 -7.97 -7.55
C THR A 596 -3.25 -7.68 -7.46
N LEU A 597 -3.70 -6.56 -8.03
CA LEU A 597 -5.09 -6.11 -7.93
C LEU A 597 -6.07 -7.09 -8.60
N THR A 598 -5.69 -7.68 -9.74
CA THR A 598 -6.49 -8.72 -10.42
C THR A 598 -6.60 -9.98 -9.57
N TRP A 599 -5.49 -10.49 -9.00
CA TRP A 599 -5.52 -11.66 -8.13
C TRP A 599 -6.29 -11.40 -6.82
N ALA A 600 -6.19 -10.19 -6.28
CA ALA A 600 -6.94 -9.76 -5.11
C ALA A 600 -8.46 -9.73 -5.37
N LYS A 601 -8.92 -9.29 -6.55
CA LYS A 601 -10.35 -9.36 -6.92
C LYS A 601 -10.88 -10.79 -6.84
N ILE A 602 -10.18 -11.73 -7.47
CA ILE A 602 -10.57 -13.15 -7.56
C ILE A 602 -10.57 -13.84 -6.20
N LYS A 603 -9.63 -13.49 -5.32
CA LYS A 603 -9.54 -14.02 -3.95
C LYS A 603 -10.51 -13.35 -2.96
N GLY A 604 -11.25 -12.32 -3.34
CA GLY A 604 -12.04 -11.51 -2.40
C GLY A 604 -11.17 -10.71 -1.41
N GLY A 605 -9.95 -10.36 -1.83
CA GLY A 605 -8.95 -9.64 -1.04
C GLY A 605 -9.15 -8.11 -0.98
N PRO A 606 -8.18 -7.36 -0.45
CA PRO A 606 -8.31 -5.94 -0.13
C PRO A 606 -8.07 -5.04 -1.35
N VAL A 607 -8.87 -5.21 -2.41
CA VAL A 607 -8.72 -4.53 -3.72
C VAL A 607 -8.53 -3.02 -3.60
N GLN A 608 -9.41 -2.32 -2.85
CA GLN A 608 -9.34 -0.86 -2.68
C GLN A 608 -8.03 -0.42 -2.01
N LYS A 609 -7.54 -1.16 -1.00
CA LYS A 609 -6.27 -0.81 -0.32
C LYS A 609 -5.07 -0.96 -1.26
N ILE A 610 -5.07 -2.00 -2.10
CA ILE A 610 -3.99 -2.24 -3.08
C ILE A 610 -3.99 -1.11 -4.13
N GLU A 611 -5.17 -0.70 -4.58
CA GLU A 611 -5.35 0.44 -5.48
C GLU A 611 -4.92 1.77 -4.85
N ASP A 612 -5.30 2.02 -3.59
CA ASP A 612 -4.87 3.19 -2.83
C ASP A 612 -3.35 3.25 -2.64
N ILE A 613 -2.72 2.11 -2.30
CA ILE A 613 -1.26 2.00 -2.15
C ILE A 613 -0.55 2.24 -3.49
N ALA A 614 -1.01 1.61 -4.58
CA ALA A 614 -0.43 1.83 -5.91
C ALA A 614 -0.50 3.32 -6.32
N ASN A 615 -1.65 3.95 -6.11
CA ASN A 615 -1.84 5.38 -6.36
C ASN A 615 -1.03 6.28 -5.41
N ARG A 616 -0.83 5.87 -4.15
CA ARG A 616 -0.03 6.58 -3.14
C ARG A 616 1.43 6.63 -3.56
N GLU A 617 2.04 5.50 -3.93
CA GLU A 617 3.46 5.49 -4.28
C GLU A 617 3.74 6.24 -5.59
N LEU A 618 2.85 6.14 -6.57
CA LEU A 618 2.94 6.92 -7.81
C LEU A 618 2.87 8.44 -7.53
N LYS A 619 1.97 8.88 -6.63
CA LYS A 619 1.84 10.29 -6.22
C LYS A 619 3.04 10.78 -5.42
N ASN A 620 3.43 10.05 -4.37
CA ASN A 620 4.55 10.39 -3.49
C ASN A 620 5.85 10.64 -4.27
N TYR A 621 6.08 9.90 -5.34
CA TYR A 621 7.28 10.07 -6.17
C TYR A 621 7.15 11.18 -7.22
N SER A 622 5.98 11.34 -7.85
CA SER A 622 5.76 12.49 -8.76
C SER A 622 5.94 13.83 -8.05
N ALA A 623 5.62 13.92 -6.75
CA ALA A 623 5.93 15.06 -5.91
C ALA A 623 7.46 15.23 -5.68
N LYS A 624 8.20 14.15 -5.38
CA LYS A 624 9.66 14.17 -5.18
C LYS A 624 10.49 14.50 -6.43
N ILE A 625 9.98 14.25 -7.63
CA ILE A 625 10.61 14.67 -8.90
C ILE A 625 10.35 16.16 -9.18
N SER A 626 9.25 16.70 -8.63
CA SER A 626 8.82 18.09 -8.87
C SER A 626 9.36 19.09 -7.84
N SER A 627 10.20 18.62 -6.91
CA SER A 627 10.84 19.37 -5.81
C SER A 627 12.36 19.36 -5.94
#